data_AF-A0A8C7YYN9-F1
#
_entry.id   AF-A0A8C7YYN9-F1
#
_cell.length_a   1.000
_cell.length_b   1.000
_cell.length_c   1.000
_cell.angle_alpha   90.00
_cell.angle_beta   90.00
_cell.angle_gamma   90.00
#
_symmetry.space_group_name_H-M   'P 1'
#
loop_
_entity.id
_entity.type
_entity.pdbx_description
1 polymer ?
#
loop_
_entity_poly.entity_id
_entity_poly.type
_entity_poly.pdbx_seq_one_letter_code
_entity_poly.pdbx_strand_id
1 'polypeptide(L)'
;ISGWDRLQQPSSDPSSDDFYLELLSAGNRDVLASPGSYFFLSNSMWLSVLFSPAGVFGQRLEETVLYERRYGVRVVPIVVEQCVNFIRERGLQEVGLFRQPGRNSLVRELQEAFDSGERPSFDSTTDVHSVASLLKLYLRQLPEPLVPYNDQLWLWFRVL
;
A
#
# COMPACT_ATOMS: atom_id res chain seq x y z
N ILE A 1 -26.00 -38.06 -16.26
CA ILE A 1 -25.40 -36.77 -16.67
C ILE A 1 -25.53 -35.86 -15.47
N SER A 2 -24.52 -35.90 -14.60
CA SER A 2 -24.48 -35.18 -13.31
C SER A 2 -24.37 -33.68 -13.56
N GLY A 3 -25.11 -32.88 -12.78
CA GLY A 3 -25.28 -31.42 -12.94
C GLY A 3 -24.03 -30.54 -12.82
N TRP A 4 -22.83 -31.10 -12.89
CA TRP A 4 -21.55 -30.39 -12.91
C TRP A 4 -21.16 -29.88 -14.31
N ASP A 5 -21.74 -30.44 -15.38
CA ASP A 5 -21.45 -30.04 -16.77
C ASP A 5 -21.96 -28.63 -17.14
N ARG A 6 -22.65 -27.94 -16.23
CA ARG A 6 -23.27 -26.62 -16.49
C ARG A 6 -22.44 -25.43 -16.00
N LEU A 7 -21.26 -25.63 -15.41
CA LEU A 7 -20.41 -24.55 -14.90
C LEU A 7 -19.16 -24.27 -15.77
N GLN A 8 -19.10 -24.78 -17.00
CA GLN A 8 -18.04 -24.44 -17.96
C GLN A 8 -18.48 -23.38 -18.96
N GLN A 9 -19.01 -22.26 -18.47
CA GLN A 9 -19.04 -21.03 -19.27
C GLN A 9 -18.45 -19.86 -18.48
N PRO A 10 -17.54 -19.08 -19.10
CA PRO A 10 -16.89 -17.94 -18.47
C PRO A 10 -17.92 -16.82 -18.31
N SER A 11 -18.35 -16.53 -17.08
CA SER A 11 -19.02 -15.26 -16.79
C SER A 11 -17.96 -14.21 -16.53
N SER A 12 -17.77 -13.33 -17.50
CA SER A 12 -17.08 -12.03 -17.34
C SER A 12 -17.97 -11.07 -16.53
N ASP A 13 -18.44 -11.51 -15.36
CA ASP A 13 -19.27 -10.68 -14.48
C ASP A 13 -18.36 -10.01 -13.46
N PRO A 14 -18.13 -8.68 -13.56
CA PRO A 14 -17.25 -7.94 -12.64
C PRO A 14 -17.71 -8.01 -11.17
N SER A 15 -18.97 -8.38 -10.92
CA SER A 15 -19.49 -8.58 -9.55
C SER A 15 -18.88 -9.76 -8.82
N SER A 16 -18.36 -10.76 -9.53
CA SER A 16 -17.71 -11.91 -8.92
C SER A 16 -16.33 -11.54 -8.36
N ASP A 17 -15.57 -10.71 -9.09
CA ASP A 17 -14.27 -10.24 -8.62
C ASP A 17 -14.41 -9.39 -7.34
N ASP A 18 -15.43 -8.51 -7.29
CA ASP A 18 -15.73 -7.70 -6.10
C ASP A 18 -16.12 -8.56 -4.88
N PHE A 19 -16.87 -9.65 -5.08
CA PHE A 19 -17.24 -10.58 -4.00
C PHE A 19 -16.04 -11.32 -3.39
N TYR A 20 -15.12 -11.79 -4.24
CA TYR A 20 -13.89 -12.44 -3.77
C TYR A 20 -12.96 -11.43 -3.08
N LEU A 21 -12.90 -10.18 -3.55
CA LEU A 21 -12.18 -9.09 -2.87
C LEU A 21 -12.79 -8.76 -1.50
N GLU A 22 -14.12 -8.75 -1.38
CA GLU A 22 -14.82 -8.53 -0.11
C GLU A 22 -14.54 -9.66 0.90
N LEU A 23 -14.57 -10.92 0.44
CA LEU A 23 -14.27 -12.08 1.28
C LEU A 23 -12.79 -12.17 1.71
N LEU A 24 -11.86 -11.79 0.84
CA LEU A 24 -10.44 -11.68 1.20
C LEU A 24 -10.18 -10.51 2.15
N SER A 25 -10.86 -9.37 1.94
CA SER A 25 -10.82 -8.24 2.88
C SER A 25 -11.41 -8.62 4.25
N ALA A 26 -12.35 -9.56 4.29
CA ALA A 26 -12.90 -10.15 5.52
C ALA A 26 -11.99 -11.22 6.16
N GLY A 27 -10.81 -11.50 5.60
CA GLY A 27 -9.81 -12.43 6.15
C GLY A 27 -10.13 -13.92 5.94
N ASN A 28 -11.10 -14.25 5.08
CA ASN A 28 -11.62 -15.60 4.94
C ASN A 28 -10.79 -16.42 3.94
N ARG A 29 -9.66 -16.95 4.41
CA ARG A 29 -8.64 -17.64 3.59
C ARG A 29 -9.10 -18.97 2.96
N ASP A 30 -10.18 -19.56 3.47
CA ASP A 30 -10.70 -20.85 3.01
C ASP A 30 -11.36 -20.77 1.61
N VAL A 31 -11.70 -19.57 1.17
CA VAL A 31 -12.30 -19.30 -0.15
C VAL A 31 -11.36 -19.65 -1.31
N LEU A 32 -10.05 -19.68 -1.03
CA LEU A 32 -8.98 -20.00 -1.98
C LEU A 32 -8.80 -21.50 -2.24
N ALA A 33 -9.37 -22.34 -1.37
CA ALA A 33 -9.36 -23.78 -1.51
C ALA A 33 -10.53 -24.29 -2.38
N SER A 34 -11.43 -23.41 -2.82
CA SER A 34 -12.55 -23.80 -3.67
C SER A 34 -12.10 -24.08 -5.12
N PRO A 35 -12.50 -25.21 -5.73
CA PRO A 35 -12.17 -25.58 -7.11
C PRO A 35 -12.42 -24.50 -8.18
N GLY A 36 -13.36 -23.58 -7.95
CA GLY A 36 -13.66 -22.47 -8.87
C GLY A 36 -12.65 -21.31 -8.83
N SER A 37 -11.90 -21.15 -7.74
CA SER A 37 -10.98 -20.02 -7.53
C SER A 37 -9.68 -20.17 -8.36
N TYR A 38 -9.25 -21.41 -8.62
CA TYR A 38 -7.98 -21.70 -9.32
C TYR A 38 -7.93 -21.21 -10.78
N PHE A 39 -9.09 -21.04 -11.43
CA PHE A 39 -9.15 -20.47 -12.78
C PHE A 39 -8.77 -18.99 -12.79
N PHE A 40 -9.15 -18.24 -11.75
CA PHE A 40 -8.84 -16.81 -11.61
C PHE A 40 -7.44 -16.54 -11.05
N LEU A 41 -6.87 -17.50 -10.30
CA LEU A 41 -5.45 -17.50 -9.92
C LEU A 41 -4.50 -17.58 -11.11
N SER A 42 -4.99 -17.91 -12.32
CA SER A 42 -4.18 -17.87 -13.53
C SER A 42 -3.95 -16.43 -14.05
N ASN A 43 -4.68 -15.44 -13.53
CA ASN A 43 -4.47 -14.02 -13.84
C ASN A 43 -3.51 -13.40 -12.81
N SER A 44 -2.51 -12.66 -13.30
CA SER A 44 -1.43 -12.06 -12.50
C SER A 44 -1.92 -11.19 -11.33
N MET A 45 -3.10 -10.56 -11.47
CA MET A 45 -3.70 -9.67 -10.48
C MET A 45 -4.10 -10.40 -9.17
N TRP A 46 -4.63 -11.63 -9.25
CA TRP A 46 -5.00 -12.39 -8.05
C TRP A 46 -3.78 -12.97 -7.33
N LEU A 47 -2.70 -13.27 -8.07
CA LEU A 47 -1.41 -13.64 -7.49
C LEU A 47 -0.81 -12.51 -6.67
N SER A 48 -0.90 -11.25 -7.12
CA SER A 48 -0.47 -10.08 -6.34
C SER A 48 -1.28 -9.87 -5.06
N VAL A 49 -2.58 -10.20 -5.08
CA VAL A 49 -3.47 -10.10 -3.92
C VAL A 49 -3.18 -11.20 -2.90
N LEU A 50 -2.81 -12.40 -3.35
CA LEU A 50 -2.60 -13.57 -2.49
C LEU A 50 -1.18 -13.72 -1.95
N PHE A 51 -0.21 -13.23 -2.72
CA PHE A 51 1.18 -13.12 -2.34
C PHE A 51 1.58 -11.66 -2.14
N SER A 52 0.64 -10.80 -1.75
CA SER A 52 0.97 -9.45 -1.29
C SER A 52 1.96 -9.62 -0.16
N PRO A 53 3.25 -9.25 -0.35
CA PRO A 53 4.21 -9.33 0.74
C PRO A 53 3.63 -8.43 1.84
N ALA A 54 3.59 -8.96 3.05
CA ALA A 54 2.92 -8.40 4.22
C ALA A 54 3.39 -6.97 4.55
N GLY A 55 2.88 -5.97 3.84
CA GLY A 55 3.31 -4.59 4.00
C GLY A 55 2.71 -3.60 3.00
N VAL A 56 2.66 -2.34 3.40
CA VAL A 56 2.39 -1.17 2.55
C VAL A 56 3.70 -0.69 1.91
N PHE A 57 4.82 -0.88 2.59
CA PHE A 57 6.14 -0.53 2.12
C PHE A 57 6.65 -1.56 1.10
N GLY A 58 7.27 -1.08 0.02
CA GLY A 58 7.81 -1.95 -1.04
C GLY A 58 6.79 -2.39 -2.09
N GLN A 59 5.51 -2.04 -1.93
CA GLN A 59 4.47 -2.35 -2.92
C GLN A 59 4.36 -1.29 -4.02
N ARG A 60 3.75 -1.68 -5.14
CA ARG A 60 3.39 -0.74 -6.20
C ARG A 60 2.33 0.22 -5.69
N LEU A 61 2.45 1.51 -6.03
CA LEU A 61 1.51 2.54 -5.58
C LEU A 61 0.08 2.20 -5.96
N GLU A 62 -0.11 1.65 -7.16
CA GLU A 62 -1.42 1.27 -7.68
C GLU A 62 -2.06 0.18 -6.81
N GLU A 63 -1.27 -0.81 -6.38
CA GLU A 63 -1.74 -1.91 -5.52
C GLU A 63 -2.14 -1.39 -4.14
N THR A 64 -1.31 -0.53 -3.54
CA THR A 64 -1.61 0.09 -2.25
C THR A 64 -2.89 0.92 -2.31
N VAL A 65 -3.02 1.79 -3.32
CA VAL A 65 -4.20 2.66 -3.49
C VAL A 65 -5.47 1.83 -3.73
N LEU A 66 -5.40 0.76 -4.53
CA LEU A 66 -6.52 -0.14 -4.76
C LEU A 66 -6.96 -0.84 -3.47
N TYR A 67 -6.01 -1.36 -2.68
CA TYR A 67 -6.29 -2.01 -1.40
C TYR A 67 -6.93 -1.04 -0.39
N GLU A 68 -6.53 0.23 -0.42
CA GLU A 68 -7.04 1.26 0.48
C GLU A 68 -8.39 1.84 0.07
N ARG A 69 -8.91 1.54 -1.14
CA ARG A 69 -10.23 2.02 -1.59
C ARG A 69 -11.37 1.63 -0.66
N ARG A 70 -11.24 0.54 0.09
CA ARG A 70 -12.19 0.13 1.14
C ARG A 70 -12.35 1.15 2.26
N TYR A 71 -11.42 2.09 2.40
CA TYR A 71 -11.46 3.19 3.38
C TYR A 71 -11.78 4.56 2.74
N GLY A 72 -12.21 4.56 1.48
CA GLY A 72 -12.58 5.74 0.71
C GLY A 72 -11.82 5.85 -0.60
N VAL A 73 -12.38 6.60 -1.54
CA VAL A 73 -11.74 6.90 -2.83
C VAL A 73 -10.59 7.86 -2.57
N ARG A 74 -9.36 7.35 -2.63
CA ARG A 74 -8.12 8.12 -2.48
C ARG A 74 -7.27 8.02 -3.75
N VAL A 75 -6.54 9.09 -4.04
CA VAL A 75 -5.58 9.17 -5.17
C VAL A 75 -4.14 8.91 -4.72
N VAL A 76 -3.89 8.90 -3.40
CA VAL A 76 -2.58 8.70 -2.80
C VAL A 76 -2.69 7.68 -1.64
N PRO A 77 -1.62 6.93 -1.37
CA PRO A 77 -1.57 6.03 -0.22
C PRO A 77 -1.76 6.77 1.12
N ILE A 78 -2.42 6.13 2.08
CA ILE A 78 -2.71 6.72 3.41
C ILE A 78 -1.42 7.14 4.13
N VAL A 79 -0.35 6.34 4.02
CA VAL A 79 0.96 6.66 4.61
C VAL A 79 1.50 8.01 4.10
N VAL A 80 1.35 8.28 2.80
CA VAL A 80 1.78 9.54 2.18
C VAL A 80 0.91 10.68 2.67
N GLU A 81 -0.40 10.51 2.64
CA GLU A 81 -1.36 11.52 3.06
C GLU A 81 -1.16 11.95 4.52
N GLN A 82 -1.05 10.98 5.43
CA GLN A 82 -0.86 11.27 6.85
C GLN A 82 0.48 11.95 7.11
N CYS A 83 1.56 11.47 6.50
CA CYS A 83 2.89 12.07 6.69
C CYS A 83 2.92 13.51 6.18
N VAL A 84 2.38 13.77 4.99
CA VAL A 84 2.35 15.10 4.38
C VAL A 84 1.48 16.06 5.18
N ASN A 85 0.30 15.63 5.64
CA ASN A 85 -0.57 16.47 6.46
C ASN A 85 0.12 16.87 7.77
N PHE A 86 0.76 15.91 8.46
CA PHE A 86 1.49 16.20 9.69
C PHE A 86 2.67 17.16 9.49
N ILE A 87 3.48 16.93 8.44
CA ILE A 87 4.61 17.80 8.10
C ILE A 87 4.13 19.20 7.71
N ARG A 88 2.99 19.31 7.02
CA ARG A 88 2.40 20.60 6.64
C ARG A 88 1.93 21.39 7.86
N GLU A 89 1.37 20.72 8.86
CA GLU A 89 0.86 21.37 10.06
C GLU A 89 1.98 21.76 11.04
N ARG A 90 3.01 20.92 11.19
CA ARG A 90 4.05 21.10 12.24
C ARG A 90 5.46 21.28 11.74
N GLY A 91 5.80 20.71 10.58
CA GLY A 91 7.18 20.64 10.10
C GLY A 91 7.67 21.87 9.36
N LEU A 92 6.79 22.77 8.92
CA LEU A 92 7.19 23.92 8.10
C LEU A 92 8.12 24.92 8.82
N GLN A 93 8.10 24.94 10.15
CA GLN A 93 8.97 25.78 10.97
C GLN A 93 10.15 24.99 11.58
N GLU A 94 10.22 23.68 11.34
CA GLU A 94 11.25 22.82 11.92
C GLU A 94 12.58 22.98 11.18
N VAL A 95 13.65 23.25 11.92
CA VAL A 95 14.98 23.47 11.34
C VAL A 95 15.51 22.16 10.77
N GLY A 96 15.95 22.16 9.52
CA GLY A 96 16.56 20.97 8.94
C GLY A 96 15.57 19.85 8.60
N LEU A 97 14.28 20.17 8.42
CA LEU A 97 13.28 19.27 7.85
C LEU A 97 13.82 18.57 6.58
N PHE A 98 13.59 17.25 6.48
CA PHE A 98 14.14 16.34 5.44
C PHE A 98 15.66 16.19 5.39
N ARG A 99 16.45 17.09 5.99
CA ARG A 99 17.91 16.99 6.07
C ARG A 99 18.38 16.21 7.30
N GLN A 100 17.79 16.48 8.46
CA GLN A 100 18.13 15.80 9.70
C GLN A 100 17.44 14.44 9.80
N PRO A 101 18.17 13.38 10.21
CA PRO A 101 17.56 12.08 10.41
C PRO A 101 16.68 12.09 11.67
N GLY A 102 15.45 11.62 11.54
CA GLY A 102 14.60 11.32 12.69
C GLY A 102 15.05 10.13 13.52
N ARG A 103 14.34 9.89 14.62
CA ARG A 103 14.56 8.75 15.52
C ARG A 103 14.28 7.43 14.81
N ASN A 104 15.34 6.65 14.53
CA ASN A 104 15.25 5.36 13.80
C ASN A 104 14.28 4.34 14.42
N SER A 105 14.18 4.28 15.75
CA SER A 105 13.26 3.36 16.42
C SER A 105 11.80 3.69 16.10
N LEU A 106 11.44 4.98 16.11
CA LEU A 106 10.09 5.43 15.78
C LEU A 106 9.77 5.23 14.29
N VAL A 107 10.74 5.45 13.41
CA VAL A 107 10.56 5.19 11.97
C VAL A 107 10.24 3.72 11.72
N ARG A 108 10.97 2.81 12.38
CA ARG A 108 10.75 1.37 12.27
C ARG A 108 9.39 0.95 12.84
N GLU A 109 9.05 1.46 14.02
CA GLU A 109 7.75 1.21 14.67
C GLU A 109 6.59 1.66 13.78
N LEU A 110 6.66 2.87 13.22
CA LEU A 110 5.64 3.38 12.31
C LEU A 110 5.59 2.58 11.00
N GLN A 111 6.74 2.19 10.45
CA GLN A 111 6.78 1.31 9.28
C GLN A 111 6.05 -0.01 9.57
N GLU A 112 6.40 -0.69 10.67
CA GLU A 112 5.80 -1.97 11.05
C GLU A 112 4.28 -1.84 11.27
N ALA A 113 3.82 -0.73 11.86
CA ALA A 113 2.40 -0.43 12.00
C ALA A 113 1.69 -0.24 10.64
N PHE A 114 2.27 0.53 9.72
CA PHE A 114 1.69 0.65 8.37
C PHE A 114 1.71 -0.68 7.62
N ASP A 115 2.77 -1.46 7.77
CA ASP A 115 2.92 -2.77 7.12
C ASP A 115 1.95 -3.82 7.67
N SER A 116 1.59 -3.75 8.95
CA SER A 116 0.53 -4.58 9.54
C SER A 116 -0.89 -4.16 9.13
N GLY A 117 -1.02 -3.05 8.41
CA GLY A 117 -2.31 -2.46 8.01
C GLY A 117 -2.93 -1.54 9.07
N GLU A 118 -2.21 -1.26 10.16
CA GLU A 118 -2.59 -0.21 11.11
C GLU A 118 -2.44 1.18 10.49
N ARG A 119 -3.09 2.16 11.12
CA ARG A 119 -3.07 3.56 10.70
C ARG A 119 -2.71 4.41 11.91
N PRO A 120 -1.43 4.50 12.28
CA PRO A 120 -1.01 5.30 13.42
C PRO A 120 -1.41 6.76 13.20
N SER A 121 -1.98 7.40 14.23
CA SER A 121 -2.17 8.84 14.25
C SER A 121 -0.89 9.52 14.73
N PHE A 122 -0.55 10.66 14.13
CA PHE A 122 0.57 11.46 14.58
C PHE A 122 0.08 12.50 15.60
N ASP A 123 0.60 12.40 16.82
CA ASP A 123 0.26 13.30 17.91
C ASP A 123 1.19 14.51 17.95
N SER A 124 0.88 15.48 18.80
CA SER A 124 1.73 16.66 18.99
C SER A 124 3.12 16.38 19.52
N THR A 125 3.32 15.19 20.09
CA THR A 125 4.59 14.73 20.66
C THR A 125 5.43 13.93 19.66
N THR A 126 4.88 13.60 18.49
CA THR A 126 5.58 12.84 17.45
C THR A 126 6.69 13.70 16.83
N ASP A 127 7.89 13.13 16.72
CA ASP A 127 9.04 13.80 16.10
C ASP A 127 8.81 14.02 14.60
N VAL A 128 8.84 15.28 14.16
CA VAL A 128 8.68 15.66 12.75
C VAL A 128 9.79 15.06 11.90
N HIS A 129 11.02 14.98 12.40
CA HIS A 129 12.12 14.39 11.65
C HIS A 129 11.90 12.89 11.43
N SER A 130 11.29 12.18 12.38
CA SER A 130 10.88 10.77 12.21
C SER A 130 9.82 10.62 11.13
N VAL A 131 8.78 11.46 11.12
CA VAL A 131 7.73 11.39 10.09
C VAL A 131 8.29 11.75 8.70
N ALA A 132 9.18 12.74 8.62
CA ALA A 132 9.89 13.07 7.38
C ALA A 132 10.77 11.90 6.91
N SER A 133 11.52 11.26 7.81
CA SER A 133 12.32 10.07 7.51
C SER A 133 11.46 8.89 7.04
N LEU A 134 10.29 8.69 7.65
CA LEU A 134 9.34 7.65 7.26
C LEU A 134 8.81 7.88 5.84
N LEU A 135 8.41 9.12 5.53
CA LEU A 135 7.98 9.49 4.18
C LEU A 135 9.09 9.21 3.16
N LYS A 136 10.33 9.63 3.44
CA LYS A 136 11.48 9.35 2.56
C LYS A 136 11.72 7.85 2.39
N LEU A 137 11.58 7.07 3.47
CA LEU A 137 11.72 5.63 3.43
C LEU A 137 10.69 4.98 2.51
N TYR A 138 9.42 5.41 2.60
CA TYR A 138 8.33 4.90 1.76
C TYR A 138 8.63 5.14 0.28
N LEU A 139 8.91 6.38 -0.11
CA LEU A 139 9.17 6.74 -1.52
C LEU A 139 10.40 6.00 -2.08
N ARG A 140 11.39 5.71 -1.24
CA ARG A 140 12.62 4.98 -1.64
C ARG A 140 12.38 3.48 -1.82
N GLN A 141 11.44 2.91 -1.08
CA GLN A 141 11.16 1.47 -1.14
C GLN A 141 10.20 1.10 -2.28
N LEU A 142 9.56 2.07 -2.92
CA LEU A 142 8.71 1.81 -4.07
C LEU A 142 9.48 1.04 -5.16
N PRO A 143 8.86 0.01 -5.77
CA PRO A 143 9.51 -0.83 -6.76
C PRO A 143 9.86 -0.06 -8.04
N GLU A 144 9.10 1.00 -8.32
CA GLU A 144 9.39 1.97 -9.36
C GLU A 144 9.58 3.34 -8.71
N PRO A 145 10.66 4.08 -9.05
CA PRO A 145 10.86 5.40 -8.49
C PRO A 145 9.72 6.33 -8.92
N LEU A 146 9.22 7.11 -7.97
CA LEU A 146 8.18 8.11 -8.24
C LEU A 146 8.56 9.11 -9.32
N VAL A 147 9.85 9.40 -9.46
CA VAL A 147 10.37 10.19 -10.57
C VAL A 147 10.98 9.23 -11.60
N PRO A 148 10.41 9.15 -12.81
CA PRO A 148 10.96 8.32 -13.87
C PRO A 148 12.45 8.63 -14.10
N TYR A 149 13.27 7.61 -14.30
CA TYR A 149 14.72 7.75 -14.52
C TYR A 149 15.10 8.66 -15.69
N ASN A 150 14.15 8.94 -16.59
CA ASN A 150 14.34 9.79 -17.76
C ASN A 150 14.24 11.30 -17.44
N ASP A 151 13.81 11.66 -16.24
CA ASP A 151 13.69 13.06 -15.83
C ASP A 151 14.99 13.57 -15.18
N GLN A 152 15.43 14.77 -15.57
CA GLN A 152 16.57 15.47 -14.96
C GLN A 152 16.43 15.68 -13.44
N LEU A 153 15.21 15.56 -12.91
CA LEU A 153 14.89 15.64 -11.49
C LEU A 153 15.33 14.40 -10.70
N TRP A 154 15.64 13.27 -11.36
CA TRP A 154 16.10 12.04 -10.71
C TRP A 154 17.36 12.26 -9.86
N LEU A 155 18.30 13.07 -10.36
CA LEU A 155 19.54 13.38 -9.63
C LEU A 155 19.28 14.20 -8.36
N TRP A 156 18.25 15.04 -8.37
CA TRP A 156 17.83 15.81 -7.19
C TRP A 156 17.14 14.92 -6.16
N PHE A 157 16.29 13.98 -6.60
CA PHE A 157 15.66 13.00 -5.72
C PHE A 157 16.65 12.02 -5.08
N ARG A 158 17.76 11.72 -5.75
CA ARG A 158 18.80 10.82 -5.21
C ARG A 158 19.65 11.45 -4.10
N VAL A 159 19.64 12.78 -3.96
CA VAL A 159 20.47 13.53 -3.00
C VAL A 159 19.68 13.96 -1.75
N LEU A 160 18.35 13.82 -1.75
CA LEU A 160 17.46 14.04 -0.59
C LEU A 160 17.28 12.77 0.26
#